data_AF-A0A2J4G6V2-F1
#
_entry.id   AF-A0A2J4G6V2-F1
#
_cell.length_a   1.000
_cell.length_b   1.000
_cell.length_c   1.000
_cell.angle_alpha   90.00
_cell.angle_beta   90.00
_cell.angle_gamma   90.00
#
_symmetry.space_group_name_H-M   'P 1'
#
loop_
_entity.id
_entity.type
_entity.pdbx_description
1 polymer ?
#
loop_
_entity_poly.entity_id
_entity_poly.type
_entity_poly.pdbx_seq_one_letter_code
_entity_poly.pdbx_strand_id
1 'polypeptide(L)'
;MAQAPQSSKKSEAIKLATLLIIGLIIGTAIGFLIAPRPTAPAAQQTITVPIGALLPLTGDLSSFGKRNQHALELAVEDINAFAEQVGSPFRFKLLVEDTGTNPEQARAKIQALAAQGVQAVIGPMASSEVSQVKQFADANKIVVISQSSTAPSLAVAGDYVFRVVPNDVYQGRALARLVFSSGFRGAAVIYKNDAWGKGLFEAFAARFRELGGSVEAVAFDPNAQDVSGEVARLAEAASKLGPSTAVVLISFEDDGIRVIQAAA
;
A
#
# COMPACT_ATOMS: atom_id res chain seq x y z
N MET A 1 77.31 54.68 55.00
CA MET A 1 76.43 54.60 53.82
C MET A 1 75.28 53.65 54.16
N ALA A 2 74.12 54.19 54.56
CA ALA A 2 72.96 53.39 54.96
C ALA A 2 72.04 53.15 53.76
N GLN A 3 71.75 51.89 53.43
CA GLN A 3 70.81 51.49 52.40
C GLN A 3 69.37 51.77 52.84
N ALA A 4 68.59 52.42 51.98
CA ALA A 4 67.18 52.71 52.20
C ALA A 4 66.30 51.44 52.10
N PRO A 5 65.20 51.33 52.86
CA PRO A 5 64.38 50.12 52.92
C PRO A 5 63.51 49.98 51.66
N GLN A 6 63.85 49.01 50.81
CA GLN A 6 63.14 48.66 49.56
C GLN A 6 61.86 47.83 49.77
N SER A 7 61.43 47.55 51.01
CA SER A 7 60.42 46.51 51.29
C SER A 7 58.95 46.94 51.14
N SER A 8 58.62 48.23 51.24
CA SER A 8 57.22 48.70 51.29
C SER A 8 56.51 48.69 49.92
N LYS A 9 57.21 49.03 48.82
CA LYS A 9 56.60 49.13 47.49
C LYS A 9 56.27 47.78 46.86
N LYS A 10 57.01 46.72 47.19
CA LYS A 10 56.75 45.36 46.68
C LYS A 10 55.47 44.75 47.27
N SER A 11 55.18 45.02 48.55
CA SER A 11 53.98 44.52 49.24
C SER A 11 52.69 45.09 48.63
N GLU A 12 52.66 46.40 48.35
CA GLU A 12 51.51 47.05 47.73
C GLU A 12 51.30 46.61 46.27
N ALA A 13 52.39 46.39 45.51
CA ALA A 13 52.31 45.84 44.17
C ALA A 13 51.74 44.41 44.14
N ILE A 14 52.10 43.56 45.12
CA ILE A 14 51.58 42.19 45.24
C ILE A 14 50.09 42.21 45.60
N LYS A 15 49.64 43.06 46.52
CA LYS A 15 48.21 43.19 46.86
C LYS A 15 47.37 43.65 45.67
N LEU A 16 47.87 44.62 44.91
CA LEU A 16 47.17 45.13 43.72
C LEU A 16 47.08 44.08 42.62
N ALA A 17 48.17 43.32 42.39
CA ALA A 17 48.16 42.20 41.44
C ALA A 17 47.17 41.10 41.86
N THR A 18 47.11 40.75 43.14
CA THR A 18 46.17 39.75 43.67
C THR A 18 44.71 40.22 43.52
N LEU A 19 44.41 41.50 43.80
CA LEU A 19 43.07 42.06 43.62
C LEU A 19 42.65 42.10 42.15
N LEU A 20 43.57 42.40 41.23
CA LEU A 20 43.31 42.37 39.79
C LEU A 20 43.06 40.94 39.29
N ILE A 21 43.81 39.95 39.79
CA ILE A 21 43.60 38.53 39.45
C ILE A 21 42.26 38.03 39.98
N ILE A 22 41.90 38.36 41.23
CA ILE A 22 40.59 38.00 41.80
C ILE A 22 39.47 38.69 41.03
N GLY A 23 39.61 39.98 40.69
CA GLY A 23 38.65 40.71 39.87
C GLY A 23 38.48 40.11 38.48
N LEU A 24 39.57 39.64 37.86
CA LEU A 24 39.52 38.97 36.56
C LEU A 24 38.85 37.59 36.64
N ILE A 25 39.13 36.81 37.67
CA ILE A 25 38.50 35.48 37.89
C ILE A 25 37.00 35.62 38.17
N ILE A 26 36.61 36.60 39.00
CA ILE A 26 35.19 36.87 39.28
C ILE A 26 34.51 37.42 38.03
N GLY A 27 35.17 38.34 37.31
CA GLY A 27 34.66 38.91 36.07
C GLY A 27 34.44 37.88 34.96
N THR A 28 35.35 36.91 34.82
CA THR A 28 35.18 35.82 33.85
C THR A 28 34.13 34.81 34.29
N ALA A 29 34.08 34.44 35.58
CA ALA A 29 33.06 33.54 36.10
C ALA A 29 31.64 34.13 35.98
N ILE A 30 31.46 35.40 36.33
CA ILE A 30 30.20 36.12 36.16
C ILE A 30 29.90 36.26 34.67
N GLY A 31 30.86 36.67 33.83
CA GLY A 31 30.68 36.77 32.39
C GLY A 31 30.22 35.46 31.74
N PHE A 32 30.69 34.31 32.22
CA PHE A 32 30.25 32.99 31.76
C PHE A 32 28.85 32.61 32.25
N LEU A 33 28.43 33.12 33.41
CA LEU A 33 27.12 32.86 34.01
C LEU A 33 26.00 33.73 33.41
N ILE A 34 26.29 34.98 33.00
CA ILE A 34 25.32 35.90 32.39
C ILE A 34 25.42 36.00 30.86
N ALA A 35 26.41 35.38 30.23
CA ALA A 35 26.44 35.30 28.76
C ALA A 35 25.19 34.57 28.26
N PRO A 36 24.40 35.16 27.34
CA PRO A 36 23.28 34.47 26.72
C PRO A 36 23.82 33.21 26.03
N ARG A 37 23.41 32.05 26.53
CA ARG A 37 23.77 30.77 25.91
C ARG A 37 23.17 30.78 24.49
N PRO A 38 23.95 30.48 23.44
CA PRO A 38 23.38 30.29 22.12
C PRO A 38 22.31 29.20 22.24
N THR A 39 21.06 29.59 22.03
CA THR A 39 19.95 28.66 21.90
C THR A 39 20.26 27.81 20.68
N ALA A 40 20.64 26.55 20.89
CA ALA A 40 20.69 25.59 19.81
C ALA A 40 19.34 25.63 19.09
N PRO A 41 19.32 25.68 17.74
CA PRO A 41 18.07 25.59 17.00
C PRO A 41 17.29 24.39 17.55
N ALA A 42 16.02 24.59 17.90
CA ALA A 42 15.18 23.50 18.36
C ALA A 42 15.21 22.41 17.28
N ALA A 43 15.77 21.24 17.60
CA ALA A 43 15.75 20.11 16.70
C ALA A 43 14.30 19.84 16.33
N GLN A 44 13.95 20.04 15.07
CA GLN A 44 12.60 19.87 14.59
C GLN A 44 12.20 18.41 14.83
N GLN A 45 11.23 18.19 15.71
CA GLN A 45 10.84 16.83 16.09
C GLN A 45 10.31 16.09 14.85
N THR A 46 10.99 15.00 14.49
CA THR A 46 10.54 14.11 13.42
C THR A 46 9.25 13.41 13.84
N ILE A 47 8.21 13.53 13.04
CA ILE A 47 6.91 12.87 13.22
C ILE A 47 6.86 11.67 12.28
N THR A 48 6.95 10.46 12.84
CA THR A 48 6.84 9.22 12.05
C THR A 48 5.38 8.84 11.83
N VAL A 49 4.96 8.74 10.58
CA VAL A 49 3.63 8.34 10.14
C VAL A 49 3.68 6.91 9.62
N PRO A 50 3.04 5.94 10.30
CA PRO A 50 2.99 4.56 9.82
C PRO A 50 1.99 4.42 8.67
N ILE A 51 2.42 3.79 7.58
CA ILE A 51 1.59 3.41 6.43
C ILE A 51 1.56 1.88 6.36
N GLY A 52 0.37 1.31 6.41
CA GLY A 52 0.20 -0.14 6.27
C GLY A 52 0.24 -0.57 4.81
N ALA A 53 0.71 -1.78 4.56
CA ALA A 53 0.59 -2.44 3.27
C ALA A 53 0.10 -3.87 3.47
N LEU A 54 -1.03 -4.21 2.85
CA LEU A 54 -1.57 -5.55 2.78
C LEU A 54 -1.27 -6.11 1.39
N LEU A 55 -0.23 -6.94 1.30
CA LEU A 55 0.27 -7.45 0.03
C LEU A 55 0.22 -8.97 0.02
N PRO A 56 -0.16 -9.59 -1.11
CA PRO A 56 -0.07 -11.05 -1.25
C PRO A 56 1.39 -11.41 -1.52
N LEU A 57 2.22 -11.57 -0.49
CA LEU A 57 3.62 -12.00 -0.65
C LEU A 57 3.72 -13.51 -0.89
N THR A 58 2.68 -14.23 -0.47
CA THR A 58 2.40 -15.64 -0.78
C THR A 58 1.03 -15.80 -1.49
N GLY A 59 0.73 -17.01 -1.97
CA GLY A 59 -0.52 -17.33 -2.68
C GLY A 59 -0.56 -16.92 -4.16
N ASP A 60 -1.75 -16.97 -4.76
CA ASP A 60 -2.00 -16.82 -6.21
C ASP A 60 -1.46 -15.50 -6.81
N LEU A 61 -1.38 -14.44 -6.01
CA LEU A 61 -0.89 -13.12 -6.46
C LEU A 61 0.54 -12.81 -5.99
N SER A 62 1.29 -13.81 -5.51
CA SER A 62 2.65 -13.63 -4.96
C SER A 62 3.63 -12.96 -5.91
N SER A 63 3.54 -13.23 -7.21
CA SER A 63 4.36 -12.60 -8.25
C SER A 63 4.11 -11.09 -8.33
N PHE A 64 2.89 -10.64 -8.08
CA PHE A 64 2.52 -9.22 -8.03
C PHE A 64 2.86 -8.60 -6.67
N GLY A 65 2.61 -9.29 -5.56
CA GLY A 65 2.86 -8.76 -4.23
C GLY A 65 4.32 -8.38 -3.98
N LYS A 66 5.27 -9.22 -4.42
CA LYS A 66 6.72 -8.90 -4.32
C LYS A 66 7.11 -7.67 -5.11
N ARG A 67 6.60 -7.52 -6.34
CA ARG A 67 6.83 -6.33 -7.18
C ARG A 67 6.24 -5.08 -6.54
N ASN A 68 5.04 -5.18 -5.98
CA ASN A 68 4.38 -4.08 -5.30
C ASN A 68 5.07 -3.69 -3.99
N GLN A 69 5.63 -4.66 -3.26
CA GLN A 69 6.43 -4.36 -2.07
C GLN A 69 7.62 -3.46 -2.43
N HIS A 70 8.39 -3.83 -3.44
CA HIS A 70 9.52 -3.00 -3.89
C HIS A 70 9.07 -1.63 -4.41
N ALA A 71 7.95 -1.56 -5.13
CA ALA A 71 7.40 -0.28 -5.58
C ALA A 71 7.02 0.63 -4.40
N LEU A 72 6.46 0.06 -3.31
CA LEU A 72 6.09 0.80 -2.11
C LEU A 72 7.31 1.21 -1.28
N GLU A 73 8.34 0.37 -1.22
CA GLU A 73 9.63 0.70 -0.58
C GLU A 73 10.26 1.92 -1.28
N LEU A 74 10.34 1.90 -2.61
CA LEU A 74 10.82 3.05 -3.40
C LEU A 74 9.94 4.29 -3.21
N ALA A 75 8.61 4.15 -3.20
CA ALA A 75 7.72 5.29 -2.98
C ALA A 75 7.91 5.92 -1.58
N VAL A 76 8.22 5.11 -0.56
CA VAL A 76 8.52 5.60 0.80
C VAL A 76 9.89 6.27 0.85
N GLU A 77 10.89 5.76 0.12
CA GLU A 77 12.18 6.44 -0.03
C GLU A 77 12.02 7.81 -0.69
N ASP A 78 11.31 7.87 -1.82
CA ASP A 78 11.07 9.09 -2.59
C ASP A 78 10.34 10.17 -1.77
N ILE A 79 9.25 9.80 -1.09
CA ILE A 79 8.48 10.77 -0.30
C ILE A 79 9.25 11.26 0.93
N ASN A 80 10.10 10.42 1.52
CA ASN A 80 10.94 10.81 2.64
C ASN A 80 12.10 11.73 2.20
N ALA A 81 12.72 11.44 1.05
CA ALA A 81 13.73 12.31 0.45
C ALA A 81 13.14 13.68 0.09
N PHE A 82 11.93 13.71 -0.49
CA PHE A 82 11.21 14.95 -0.74
C PHE A 82 10.89 15.70 0.56
N ALA A 83 10.41 15.00 1.59
CA ALA A 83 10.12 15.59 2.90
C ALA A 83 11.37 16.23 3.53
N GLU A 84 12.54 15.61 3.38
CA GLU A 84 13.81 16.19 3.81
C GLU A 84 14.18 17.44 3.00
N GLN A 85 14.07 17.38 1.67
CA GLN A 85 14.37 18.50 0.77
C GLN A 85 13.54 19.74 1.09
N VAL A 86 12.27 19.58 1.47
CA VAL A 86 11.37 20.70 1.78
C VAL A 86 11.35 21.08 3.27
N GLY A 87 12.21 20.47 4.11
CA GLY A 87 12.26 20.74 5.54
C GLY A 87 11.01 20.30 6.32
N SER A 88 10.27 19.32 5.79
CA SER A 88 9.09 18.75 6.45
C SER A 88 9.50 17.92 7.68
N PRO A 89 8.78 18.03 8.82
CA PRO A 89 9.02 17.19 9.99
C PRO A 89 8.51 15.76 9.83
N PHE A 90 7.70 15.46 8.80
CA PHE A 90 7.08 14.15 8.64
C PHE A 90 8.04 13.14 8.00
N ARG A 91 8.03 11.91 8.52
CA ARG A 91 8.68 10.75 7.90
C ARG A 91 7.70 9.58 7.84
N PHE A 92 7.69 8.85 6.74
CA PHE A 92 6.77 7.75 6.51
C PHE A 92 7.48 6.43 6.75
N LYS A 93 6.82 5.51 7.45
CA LYS A 93 7.32 4.15 7.70
C LYS A 93 6.33 3.13 7.15
N LEU A 94 6.79 2.29 6.24
CA LEU A 94 5.99 1.19 5.70
C LEU A 94 5.93 0.03 6.71
N LEU A 95 4.73 -0.48 6.96
CA LEU A 95 4.46 -1.70 7.73
C LEU A 95 3.79 -2.71 6.80
N VAL A 96 4.56 -3.69 6.33
CA VAL A 96 4.08 -4.68 5.35
C VAL A 96 3.59 -5.94 6.06
N GLU A 97 2.40 -6.40 5.70
CA GLU A 97 1.83 -7.66 6.15
C GLU A 97 1.45 -8.52 4.95
N ASP A 98 1.85 -9.80 4.99
CA ASP A 98 1.46 -10.78 3.98
C ASP A 98 -0.01 -11.19 4.17
N THR A 99 -0.79 -11.09 3.10
CA THR A 99 -2.18 -11.54 3.07
C THR A 99 -2.34 -12.95 2.51
N GLY A 100 -1.34 -13.49 1.81
CA GLY A 100 -1.42 -14.82 1.20
C GLY A 100 -2.49 -14.96 0.12
N THR A 101 -2.99 -13.85 -0.45
CA THR A 101 -4.21 -13.82 -1.29
C THR A 101 -5.44 -14.41 -0.55
N ASN A 102 -5.42 -14.39 0.79
CA ASN A 102 -6.41 -15.03 1.64
C ASN A 102 -7.28 -13.98 2.36
N PRO A 103 -8.60 -13.96 2.14
CA PRO A 103 -9.46 -12.94 2.72
C PRO A 103 -9.51 -12.92 4.26
N GLU A 104 -9.46 -14.08 4.93
CA GLU A 104 -9.45 -14.14 6.40
C GLU A 104 -8.11 -13.66 6.97
N GLN A 105 -7.00 -14.01 6.31
CA GLN A 105 -5.69 -13.50 6.68
C GLN A 105 -5.63 -11.97 6.51
N ALA A 106 -6.11 -11.43 5.38
CA ALA A 106 -6.20 -9.99 5.16
C ALA A 106 -6.99 -9.27 6.27
N ARG A 107 -8.11 -9.85 6.73
CA ARG A 107 -8.90 -9.35 7.86
C ARG A 107 -8.11 -9.34 9.17
N ALA A 108 -7.36 -10.40 9.47
CA ALA A 108 -6.51 -10.42 10.66
C ALA A 108 -5.36 -9.39 10.57
N LYS A 109 -4.77 -9.23 9.37
CA LYS A 109 -3.64 -8.31 9.16
C LYS A 109 -4.04 -6.84 9.23
N ILE A 110 -5.20 -6.44 8.70
CA ILE A 110 -5.67 -5.05 8.88
C ILE A 110 -5.89 -4.71 10.36
N GLN A 111 -6.38 -5.67 11.16
CA GLN A 111 -6.56 -5.49 12.60
C GLN A 111 -5.21 -5.31 13.32
N ALA A 112 -4.19 -6.09 12.92
CA ALA A 112 -2.83 -5.96 13.46
C ALA A 112 -2.18 -4.62 13.10
N LEU A 113 -2.39 -4.12 11.88
CA LEU A 113 -1.92 -2.78 11.47
C LEU A 113 -2.65 -1.67 12.24
N ALA A 114 -3.96 -1.79 12.43
CA ALA A 114 -4.75 -0.85 13.21
C ALA A 114 -4.27 -0.76 14.67
N ALA A 115 -3.95 -1.90 15.28
CA ALA A 115 -3.37 -1.96 16.63
C ALA A 115 -2.01 -1.26 16.74
N GLN A 116 -1.28 -1.11 15.62
CA GLN A 116 -0.03 -0.35 15.52
C GLN A 116 -0.25 1.14 15.18
N GLY A 117 -1.49 1.62 15.16
CA GLY A 117 -1.83 3.02 14.90
C GLY A 117 -1.89 3.39 13.42
N VAL A 118 -1.91 2.43 12.50
CA VAL A 118 -2.07 2.70 11.07
C VAL A 118 -3.48 3.24 10.78
N GLN A 119 -3.55 4.32 9.98
CA GLN A 119 -4.80 4.92 9.52
C GLN A 119 -4.94 4.94 7.99
N ALA A 120 -3.87 4.57 7.27
CA ALA A 120 -3.86 4.44 5.81
C ALA A 120 -3.18 3.12 5.44
N VAL A 121 -3.86 2.32 4.62
CA VAL A 121 -3.42 1.00 4.18
C VAL A 121 -3.43 0.96 2.66
N ILE A 122 -2.30 0.58 2.06
CA ILE A 122 -2.24 0.26 0.63
C ILE A 122 -2.51 -1.24 0.45
N GLY A 123 -3.39 -1.58 -0.48
CA GLY A 123 -3.97 -2.93 -0.58
C GLY A 123 -5.14 -3.15 0.40
N PRO A 124 -5.76 -4.34 0.40
CA PRO A 124 -5.37 -5.55 -0.33
C PRO A 124 -5.52 -5.46 -1.85
N MET A 125 -4.95 -6.44 -2.54
CA MET A 125 -4.94 -6.51 -4.01
C MET A 125 -6.18 -7.20 -4.57
N ALA A 126 -6.59 -8.33 -4.01
CA ALA A 126 -7.74 -9.09 -4.51
C ALA A 126 -9.06 -8.49 -4.01
N SER A 127 -10.08 -8.46 -4.87
CA SER A 127 -11.39 -7.95 -4.47
C SER A 127 -12.06 -8.78 -3.36
N SER A 128 -11.75 -10.07 -3.28
CA SER A 128 -12.19 -10.93 -2.18
C SER A 128 -11.61 -10.47 -0.84
N GLU A 129 -10.33 -10.10 -0.81
CA GLU A 129 -9.66 -9.56 0.39
C GLU A 129 -10.21 -8.17 0.76
N VAL A 130 -10.37 -7.27 -0.23
CA VAL A 130 -10.96 -5.95 0.01
C VAL A 130 -12.37 -6.09 0.61
N SER A 131 -13.18 -7.02 0.10
CA SER A 131 -14.52 -7.30 0.65
C SER A 131 -14.48 -7.68 2.13
N GLN A 132 -13.45 -8.41 2.58
CA GLN A 132 -13.31 -8.83 3.97
C GLN A 132 -12.79 -7.72 4.90
N VAL A 133 -11.96 -6.81 4.42
CA VAL A 133 -11.41 -5.73 5.26
C VAL A 133 -12.34 -4.51 5.31
N LYS A 134 -13.21 -4.33 4.32
CA LYS A 134 -14.06 -3.13 4.15
C LYS A 134 -14.81 -2.73 5.41
N GLN A 135 -15.56 -3.66 6.01
CA GLN A 135 -16.39 -3.35 7.19
C GLN A 135 -15.53 -2.88 8.37
N PHE A 136 -14.37 -3.50 8.58
CA PHE A 136 -13.44 -3.10 9.62
C PHE A 136 -12.83 -1.73 9.33
N ALA A 137 -12.43 -1.49 8.08
CA ALA A 137 -11.90 -0.20 7.63
C ALA A 137 -12.90 0.94 7.86
N ASP A 138 -14.16 0.74 7.45
CA ASP A 138 -15.24 1.71 7.63
C ASP A 138 -15.51 2.01 9.12
N ALA A 139 -15.61 0.97 9.95
CA ALA A 139 -15.90 1.11 11.38
C ALA A 139 -14.79 1.85 12.14
N ASN A 140 -13.53 1.70 11.70
CA ASN A 140 -12.36 2.28 12.37
C ASN A 140 -11.80 3.51 11.64
N LYS A 141 -12.46 3.97 10.57
CA LYS A 141 -12.05 5.10 9.73
C LYS A 141 -10.65 4.96 9.14
N ILE A 142 -10.25 3.73 8.81
CA ILE A 142 -8.96 3.42 8.19
C ILE A 142 -9.13 3.51 6.69
N VAL A 143 -8.39 4.41 6.05
CA VAL A 143 -8.39 4.53 4.59
C VAL A 143 -7.69 3.31 3.99
N VAL A 144 -8.41 2.55 3.15
CA VAL A 144 -7.89 1.44 2.36
C VAL A 144 -7.79 1.89 0.92
N ILE A 145 -6.61 1.82 0.30
CA ILE A 145 -6.38 2.17 -1.10
C ILE A 145 -5.95 0.91 -1.84
N SER A 146 -6.89 0.26 -2.54
CA SER A 146 -6.56 -0.91 -3.35
C SER A 146 -6.00 -0.49 -4.71
N GLN A 147 -4.86 -1.08 -5.06
CA GLN A 147 -4.15 -0.87 -6.33
C GLN A 147 -4.64 -1.79 -7.45
N SER A 148 -5.50 -2.77 -7.16
CA SER A 148 -5.93 -3.77 -8.16
C SER A 148 -7.32 -4.37 -7.94
N SER A 149 -8.06 -3.97 -6.90
CA SER A 149 -9.43 -4.45 -6.73
C SER A 149 -10.38 -3.73 -7.68
N THR A 150 -10.95 -4.49 -8.60
CA THR A 150 -11.81 -3.98 -9.68
C THR A 150 -13.27 -4.42 -9.55
N ALA A 151 -13.63 -5.27 -8.58
CA ALA A 151 -15.01 -5.75 -8.44
C ALA A 151 -16.01 -4.58 -8.31
N PRO A 152 -17.08 -4.55 -9.15
CA PRO A 152 -18.06 -3.47 -9.13
C PRO A 152 -18.81 -3.34 -7.80
N SER A 153 -19.03 -4.46 -7.10
CA SER A 153 -19.71 -4.51 -5.80
C SER A 153 -19.01 -3.70 -4.71
N LEU A 154 -17.73 -3.39 -4.88
CA LEU A 154 -16.92 -2.62 -3.94
C LEU A 154 -16.90 -1.12 -4.25
N ALA A 155 -17.55 -0.66 -5.31
CA ALA A 155 -17.64 0.76 -5.64
C ALA A 155 -18.78 1.42 -4.83
N VAL A 156 -18.62 1.49 -3.52
CA VAL A 156 -19.65 2.01 -2.60
C VAL A 156 -19.32 3.47 -2.25
N ALA A 157 -20.29 4.37 -2.44
CA ALA A 157 -20.08 5.77 -2.14
C ALA A 157 -19.98 6.04 -0.63
N GLY A 158 -19.00 6.86 -0.24
CA GLY A 158 -18.84 7.32 1.14
C GLY A 158 -18.23 6.31 2.11
N ASP A 159 -17.67 5.21 1.58
CA ASP A 159 -16.88 4.29 2.39
C ASP A 159 -15.41 4.71 2.50
N TYR A 160 -14.62 3.94 3.24
CA TYR A 160 -13.19 4.17 3.42
C TYR A 160 -12.34 3.37 2.42
N VAL A 161 -12.92 2.87 1.33
CA VAL A 161 -12.23 2.07 0.31
C VAL A 161 -12.07 2.88 -0.98
N PHE A 162 -10.82 3.24 -1.27
CA PHE A 162 -10.42 3.93 -2.47
C PHE A 162 -9.68 2.98 -3.42
N ARG A 163 -9.57 3.39 -4.69
CA ARG A 163 -8.84 2.64 -5.71
C ARG A 163 -8.20 3.57 -6.74
N VAL A 164 -7.07 3.13 -7.29
CA VAL A 164 -6.35 3.81 -8.39
C VAL A 164 -6.56 3.15 -9.75
N VAL A 165 -7.49 2.19 -9.81
CA VAL A 165 -7.89 1.45 -11.02
C VAL A 165 -9.38 1.62 -11.29
N PRO A 166 -9.84 1.58 -12.55
CA PRO A 166 -11.27 1.52 -12.85
C PRO A 166 -11.88 0.20 -12.33
N ASN A 167 -13.20 0.18 -12.13
CA ASN A 167 -13.91 -1.06 -11.83
C ASN A 167 -14.30 -1.83 -13.11
N ASP A 168 -14.65 -3.11 -12.95
CA ASP A 168 -14.90 -4.03 -14.05
C ASP A 168 -16.18 -3.77 -14.84
N VAL A 169 -17.02 -2.79 -14.45
CA VAL A 169 -18.14 -2.34 -15.31
C VAL A 169 -17.59 -1.86 -16.64
N TYR A 170 -16.47 -1.15 -16.62
CA TYR A 170 -15.83 -0.63 -17.82
C TYR A 170 -15.08 -1.71 -18.59
N GLN A 171 -14.30 -2.54 -17.88
CA GLN A 171 -13.54 -3.64 -18.50
C GLN A 171 -14.46 -4.69 -19.14
N GLY A 172 -15.50 -5.14 -18.42
CA GLY A 172 -16.46 -6.11 -18.94
C GLY A 172 -17.20 -5.60 -20.18
N ARG A 173 -17.60 -4.32 -20.19
CA ARG A 173 -18.23 -3.68 -21.37
C ARG A 173 -17.27 -3.58 -22.56
N ALA A 174 -16.02 -3.22 -22.32
CA ALA A 174 -15.01 -3.13 -23.37
C ALA A 174 -14.71 -4.52 -23.96
N LEU A 175 -14.53 -5.53 -23.10
CA LEU A 175 -14.29 -6.91 -23.50
C LEU A 175 -15.47 -7.49 -24.30
N ALA A 176 -16.71 -7.25 -23.87
CA ALA A 176 -17.90 -7.68 -24.60
C ALA A 176 -17.98 -7.05 -26.01
N ARG A 177 -17.68 -5.75 -26.12
CA ARG A 177 -17.61 -5.07 -27.43
C ARG A 177 -16.52 -5.65 -28.31
N LEU A 178 -15.33 -5.89 -27.75
CA LEU A 178 -14.21 -6.49 -28.46
C LEU A 178 -14.61 -7.85 -29.05
N VAL A 179 -15.09 -8.78 -28.21
CA VAL A 179 -15.50 -10.13 -28.63
C VAL A 179 -16.58 -10.06 -29.72
N PHE A 180 -17.61 -9.22 -29.53
CA PHE A 180 -18.71 -9.11 -30.49
C PHE A 180 -18.26 -8.51 -31.84
N SER A 181 -17.41 -7.49 -31.80
CA SER A 181 -16.85 -6.83 -32.99
C SER A 181 -15.91 -7.73 -33.79
N SER A 182 -15.28 -8.71 -33.13
CA SER A 182 -14.47 -9.75 -33.78
C SER A 182 -15.30 -10.83 -34.48
N GLY A 183 -16.63 -10.70 -34.53
CA GLY A 183 -17.52 -11.60 -35.27
C GLY A 183 -18.10 -12.76 -34.46
N PHE A 184 -17.70 -12.91 -33.19
CA PHE A 184 -18.26 -13.94 -32.32
C PHE A 184 -19.70 -13.59 -31.89
N ARG A 185 -20.54 -14.62 -31.76
CA ARG A 185 -21.94 -14.50 -31.31
C ARG A 185 -22.22 -15.38 -30.09
N GLY A 186 -21.43 -16.43 -29.88
CA GLY A 186 -21.35 -17.16 -28.62
C GLY A 186 -20.15 -16.69 -27.79
N ALA A 187 -20.29 -16.70 -26.47
CA ALA A 187 -19.19 -16.60 -25.53
C ALA A 187 -19.32 -17.70 -24.46
N ALA A 188 -18.37 -18.63 -24.44
CA ALA A 188 -18.21 -19.60 -23.36
C ALA A 188 -17.23 -19.00 -22.34
N VAL A 189 -17.72 -18.65 -21.15
CA VAL A 189 -16.93 -17.96 -20.14
C VAL A 189 -16.51 -18.94 -19.05
N ILE A 190 -15.23 -18.98 -18.70
CA ILE A 190 -14.76 -19.62 -17.48
C ILE A 190 -14.23 -18.55 -16.53
N TYR A 191 -14.71 -18.55 -15.29
CA TYR A 191 -14.38 -17.49 -14.34
C TYR A 191 -14.09 -18.00 -12.93
N LYS A 192 -13.15 -17.34 -12.24
CA LYS A 192 -12.83 -17.61 -10.82
C LYS A 192 -14.04 -17.28 -9.96
N ASN A 193 -14.51 -18.22 -9.14
CA ASN A 193 -15.71 -18.05 -8.32
C ASN A 193 -15.46 -17.21 -7.06
N ASP A 194 -15.13 -15.93 -7.25
CA ASP A 194 -14.97 -14.94 -6.19
C ASP A 194 -15.62 -13.60 -6.57
N ALA A 195 -15.48 -12.61 -5.69
CA ALA A 195 -16.09 -11.29 -5.88
C ALA A 195 -15.61 -10.58 -7.17
N TRP A 196 -14.36 -10.80 -7.57
CA TRP A 196 -13.80 -10.22 -8.79
C TRP A 196 -14.29 -10.96 -10.03
N GLY A 197 -14.06 -12.27 -10.10
CA GLY A 197 -14.38 -13.06 -11.29
C GLY A 197 -15.87 -13.04 -11.61
N LYS A 198 -16.73 -13.14 -10.60
CA LYS A 198 -18.19 -12.99 -10.76
C LYS A 198 -18.56 -11.59 -11.25
N GLY A 199 -17.97 -10.54 -10.66
CA GLY A 199 -18.27 -9.15 -11.01
C GLY A 199 -17.91 -8.81 -12.45
N LEU A 200 -16.72 -9.23 -12.90
CA LEU A 200 -16.28 -9.03 -14.28
C LEU A 200 -17.11 -9.88 -15.27
N PHE A 201 -17.41 -11.13 -14.92
CA PHE A 201 -18.30 -11.99 -15.73
C PHE A 201 -19.68 -11.35 -15.92
N GLU A 202 -20.31 -10.88 -14.84
CA GLU A 202 -21.65 -10.29 -14.91
C GLU A 202 -21.66 -9.02 -15.77
N ALA A 203 -20.63 -8.16 -15.63
CA ALA A 203 -20.49 -6.96 -16.46
C ALA A 203 -20.29 -7.30 -17.95
N PHE A 204 -19.46 -8.30 -18.25
CA PHE A 204 -19.25 -8.81 -19.61
C PHE A 204 -20.54 -9.40 -20.17
N ALA A 205 -21.17 -10.32 -19.46
CA ALA A 205 -22.32 -11.08 -19.93
C ALA A 205 -23.54 -10.18 -20.17
N ALA A 206 -23.78 -9.21 -19.29
CA ALA A 206 -24.82 -8.20 -19.48
C ALA A 206 -24.61 -7.46 -20.81
N ARG A 207 -23.40 -6.92 -21.04
CA ARG A 207 -23.12 -6.16 -22.26
C ARG A 207 -23.11 -7.02 -23.52
N PHE A 208 -22.61 -8.25 -23.45
CA PHE A 208 -22.57 -9.15 -24.60
C PHE A 208 -23.98 -9.54 -25.05
N ARG A 209 -24.89 -9.79 -24.10
CA ARG A 209 -26.31 -10.04 -24.38
C ARG A 209 -27.02 -8.82 -24.96
N GLU A 210 -26.74 -7.61 -24.46
CA GLU A 210 -27.26 -6.35 -25.05
C GLU A 210 -26.84 -6.16 -26.52
N LEU A 211 -25.67 -6.67 -26.91
CA LEU A 211 -25.20 -6.64 -28.30
C LEU A 211 -25.85 -7.72 -29.18
N GLY A 212 -26.61 -8.65 -28.59
CA GLY A 212 -27.25 -9.77 -29.28
C GLY A 212 -26.44 -11.07 -29.27
N GLY A 213 -25.43 -11.19 -28.39
CA GLY A 213 -24.67 -12.42 -28.19
C GLY A 213 -25.26 -13.35 -27.13
N SER A 214 -24.94 -14.63 -27.21
CA SER A 214 -25.30 -15.67 -26.24
C SER A 214 -24.12 -16.02 -25.34
N VAL A 215 -24.39 -16.25 -24.05
CA VAL A 215 -23.35 -16.50 -23.04
C VAL A 215 -23.69 -17.75 -22.24
N GLU A 216 -22.76 -18.69 -22.20
CA GLU A 216 -22.72 -19.80 -21.24
C GLU A 216 -21.51 -19.62 -20.34
N ALA A 217 -21.59 -20.06 -19.08
CA ALA A 217 -20.50 -19.86 -18.15
C ALA A 217 -20.28 -21.03 -17.20
N VAL A 218 -19.01 -21.25 -16.85
CA VAL A 218 -18.56 -22.20 -15.85
C VAL A 218 -17.72 -21.47 -14.81
N ALA A 219 -18.11 -21.57 -13.55
CA ALA A 219 -17.31 -21.08 -12.43
C ALA A 219 -16.34 -22.17 -11.98
N PHE A 220 -15.12 -21.79 -11.61
CA PHE A 220 -14.17 -22.68 -10.93
C PHE A 220 -13.90 -22.20 -9.50
N ASP A 221 -13.69 -23.14 -8.57
CA ASP A 221 -13.34 -22.82 -7.19
C ASP A 221 -11.97 -22.13 -7.14
N PRO A 222 -11.84 -20.94 -6.52
CA PRO A 222 -10.57 -20.27 -6.31
C PRO A 222 -9.46 -21.14 -5.74
N ASN A 223 -9.78 -22.16 -4.95
CA ASN A 223 -8.83 -23.06 -4.29
C ASN A 223 -8.63 -24.39 -5.02
N ALA A 224 -9.25 -24.57 -6.19
CA ALA A 224 -9.16 -25.78 -6.98
C ALA A 224 -7.71 -26.06 -7.42
N GLN A 225 -7.24 -27.27 -7.10
CA GLN A 225 -5.95 -27.78 -7.56
C GLN A 225 -6.03 -28.37 -8.97
N ASP A 226 -7.23 -28.77 -9.40
CA ASP A 226 -7.54 -29.26 -10.73
C ASP A 226 -8.80 -28.56 -11.24
N VAL A 227 -8.80 -28.19 -12.51
CA VAL A 227 -9.90 -27.51 -13.21
C VAL A 227 -10.36 -28.28 -14.46
N SER A 228 -9.89 -29.52 -14.63
CA SER A 228 -10.19 -30.35 -15.80
C SER A 228 -11.70 -30.57 -16.01
N GLY A 229 -12.45 -30.77 -14.93
CA GLY A 229 -13.91 -30.92 -14.96
C GLY A 229 -14.63 -29.64 -15.40
N GLU A 230 -14.16 -28.48 -14.95
CA GLU A 230 -14.65 -27.16 -15.36
C GLU A 230 -14.36 -26.91 -16.84
N VAL A 231 -13.15 -27.27 -17.30
CA VAL A 231 -12.75 -27.15 -18.71
C VAL A 231 -13.59 -28.06 -19.61
N ALA A 232 -13.87 -29.30 -19.20
CA ALA A 232 -14.75 -30.19 -19.94
C ALA A 232 -16.17 -29.61 -20.07
N ARG A 233 -16.75 -29.09 -18.96
CA ARG A 233 -18.05 -28.41 -18.98
C ARG A 233 -18.04 -27.15 -19.86
N LEU A 234 -16.92 -26.42 -19.89
CA LEU A 234 -16.74 -25.25 -20.76
C LEU A 234 -16.73 -25.66 -22.24
N ALA A 235 -16.08 -26.77 -22.59
CA ALA A 235 -16.07 -27.31 -23.96
C ALA A 235 -17.48 -27.73 -24.42
N GLU A 236 -18.26 -28.37 -23.54
CA GLU A 236 -19.67 -28.66 -23.81
C GLU A 236 -20.50 -27.39 -24.01
N ALA A 237 -20.29 -26.38 -23.16
CA ALA A 237 -20.95 -25.08 -23.27
C ALA A 237 -20.62 -24.37 -24.59
N ALA A 238 -19.34 -24.37 -24.98
CA ALA A 238 -18.90 -23.81 -26.25
C ALA A 238 -19.53 -24.55 -27.44
N SER A 239 -19.62 -25.88 -27.37
CA SER A 239 -20.26 -26.70 -28.40
C SER A 239 -21.75 -26.38 -28.57
N LYS A 240 -22.48 -26.14 -27.47
CA LYS A 240 -23.89 -25.73 -27.49
C LYS A 240 -24.12 -24.36 -28.13
N LEU A 241 -23.16 -23.44 -27.97
CA LEU A 241 -23.22 -22.10 -28.56
C LEU A 241 -22.89 -22.07 -30.06
N GLY A 242 -22.26 -23.13 -30.58
CA GLY A 242 -21.97 -23.31 -32.00
C GLY A 242 -20.63 -22.74 -32.46
N PRO A 243 -20.35 -22.77 -33.78
CA PRO A 243 -19.00 -22.55 -34.34
C PRO A 243 -18.49 -21.11 -34.22
N SER A 244 -19.35 -20.12 -33.96
CA SER A 244 -18.97 -18.72 -33.79
C SER A 244 -18.86 -18.33 -32.30
N THR A 245 -18.17 -19.16 -31.52
CA THR A 245 -18.02 -19.01 -30.07
C THR A 245 -16.60 -18.60 -29.69
N ALA A 246 -16.48 -17.54 -28.90
CA ALA A 246 -15.25 -17.20 -28.22
C ALA A 246 -15.19 -17.89 -26.84
N VAL A 247 -14.00 -18.31 -26.43
CA VAL A 247 -13.73 -18.67 -25.03
C VAL A 247 -13.21 -17.43 -24.32
N VAL A 248 -13.83 -17.06 -23.20
CA VAL A 248 -13.42 -15.93 -22.37
C VAL A 248 -12.95 -16.45 -21.02
N LEU A 249 -11.69 -16.20 -20.71
CA LEU A 249 -11.06 -16.61 -19.46
C LEU A 249 -10.98 -15.42 -18.50
N ILE A 250 -11.59 -15.57 -17.32
CA ILE A 250 -11.52 -14.61 -16.22
C ILE A 250 -10.85 -15.30 -15.03
N SER A 251 -9.53 -15.20 -14.95
CA SER A 251 -8.71 -15.88 -13.95
C SER A 251 -7.49 -15.05 -13.59
N PHE A 252 -6.86 -15.36 -12.45
CA PHE A 252 -5.48 -14.93 -12.24
C PHE A 252 -4.53 -15.68 -13.18
N GLU A 253 -3.28 -15.22 -13.24
CA GLU A 253 -2.27 -15.74 -14.18
C GLU A 253 -2.06 -17.24 -14.01
N ASP A 254 -1.77 -17.69 -12.79
CA ASP A 254 -1.50 -19.10 -12.48
C ASP A 254 -2.72 -20.00 -12.72
N ASP A 255 -3.92 -19.53 -12.35
CA ASP A 255 -5.19 -20.20 -12.63
C ASP A 255 -5.40 -20.34 -14.14
N GLY A 256 -5.07 -19.29 -14.90
CA GLY A 256 -5.23 -19.25 -16.35
C GLY A 256 -4.29 -20.21 -17.06
N ILE A 257 -3.06 -20.33 -16.59
CA ILE A 257 -2.10 -21.34 -17.08
C ILE A 257 -2.68 -22.75 -16.87
N ARG A 258 -3.24 -23.05 -15.69
CA ARG A 258 -3.86 -24.36 -15.42
C ARG A 258 -5.05 -24.64 -16.33
N VAL A 259 -5.93 -23.66 -16.55
CA VAL A 259 -7.07 -23.78 -17.47
C VAL A 259 -6.59 -24.07 -18.90
N ILE A 260 -5.57 -23.35 -19.39
CA ILE A 260 -5.02 -23.55 -20.74
C ILE A 260 -4.36 -24.93 -20.86
N GLN A 261 -3.61 -25.37 -19.84
CA GLN A 261 -2.97 -26.69 -19.82
C GLN A 261 -4.00 -27.83 -19.81
N ALA A 262 -5.09 -27.70 -19.06
CA ALA A 262 -6.17 -28.68 -19.04
C ALA A 262 -6.98 -28.74 -20.35
N ALA A 263 -6.86 -27.72 -21.21
CA ALA A 263 -7.52 -27.65 -22.51
C ALA A 263 -6.65 -28.16 -23.68
N ALA A 264 -5.35 -28.42 -23.45
CA ALA A 264 -4.39 -28.91 -24.44
C ALA A 264 -4.47 -30.43 -24.61
#